data_AF-A0A358HP89-F1
#
_entry.id   AF-A0A358HP89-F1
#
_cell.length_a   1.000
_cell.length_b   1.000
_cell.length_c   1.000
_cell.angle_alpha   90.00
_cell.angle_beta   90.00
_cell.angle_gamma   90.00
#
_symmetry.space_group_name_H-M   'P 1'
#
loop_
_entity.id
_entity.type
_entity.pdbx_description
1 polymer ?
#
loop_
_entity_poly.entity_id
_entity_poly.type
_entity_poly.pdbx_seq_one_letter_code
_entity_poly.pdbx_strand_id
1 'polypeptide(L)'
;MDAIFLQILNGLDKGGAYALIALGLTLVFGTLGVVNFAHGAIFMMGAFCAVTLEKILTLSVRVKDESVTFFDAYKETPYLEVWFGDTGSAIINWSVPLSIILAIPVMLLIGIVMERSLIRYFYKRPHADQILVTFGLAIVMQELIKAFFG
;
A
#
# COMPACT_ATOMS: atom_id res chain seq x y z
N MET A 1 27.16 -9.43 37.16
CA MET A 1 26.42 -10.63 36.69
C MET A 1 25.23 -10.25 35.82
N ASP A 2 24.76 -9.01 35.91
CA ASP A 2 23.58 -8.50 35.18
C ASP A 2 23.77 -8.42 33.65
N ALA A 3 25.00 -8.14 33.18
CA ALA A 3 25.29 -8.06 31.75
C ALA A 3 25.13 -9.40 31.02
N ILE A 4 25.53 -10.51 31.66
CA ILE A 4 25.38 -11.86 31.09
C ILE A 4 23.90 -12.25 31.05
N PHE A 5 23.17 -11.96 32.12
CA PHE A 5 21.73 -12.21 32.20
C PHE A 5 20.95 -11.43 31.13
N LEU A 6 21.27 -10.15 30.94
CA LEU A 6 20.68 -9.32 29.88
C LEU A 6 21.05 -9.80 28.47
N GLN A 7 22.27 -10.28 28.23
CA GLN A 7 22.65 -10.84 26.92
C GLN A 7 21.89 -12.13 26.60
N ILE A 8 21.66 -12.99 27.60
CA ILE A 8 20.84 -14.20 27.44
C ILE A 8 19.39 -13.83 27.12
N LEU A 9 18.81 -12.86 27.84
CA LEU A 9 17.44 -12.40 27.57
C LEU A 9 17.32 -11.77 26.19
N ASN A 10 18.26 -10.92 25.77
CA ASN A 10 18.28 -10.35 24.42
C ASN A 10 18.51 -11.42 23.35
N GLY A 11 19.31 -12.44 23.64
CA GLY A 11 19.53 -13.58 22.76
C GLY A 11 18.27 -14.43 22.61
N LEU A 12 17.51 -14.61 23.69
CA LEU A 12 16.23 -15.33 23.68
C LEU A 12 15.14 -14.55 22.94
N ASP A 13 15.08 -13.23 23.10
CA ASP A 13 14.12 -12.38 22.40
C ASP A 13 14.37 -12.40 20.88
N LYS A 14 15.61 -12.08 20.46
CA LYS A 14 15.99 -12.12 19.04
C LYS A 14 15.92 -13.53 18.46
N GLY A 15 16.35 -14.54 19.23
CA GLY A 15 16.29 -15.94 18.83
C GLY A 15 14.85 -16.43 18.69
N GLY A 16 13.97 -16.04 19.60
CA GLY A 16 12.54 -16.32 19.54
C GLY A 16 11.88 -15.66 18.33
N ALA A 17 12.20 -14.40 18.05
CA ALA A 17 11.74 -13.70 16.85
C ALA A 17 12.18 -14.43 15.56
N TYR A 18 13.44 -14.82 15.46
CA TYR A 18 13.94 -15.56 14.30
C TYR A 18 13.34 -16.97 14.19
N ALA A 19 13.16 -17.68 15.31
CA ALA A 19 12.52 -18.99 15.33
C ALA A 19 11.05 -18.90 14.85
N LEU A 20 10.31 -17.89 15.28
CA LEU A 20 8.95 -17.63 14.82
C LEU A 20 8.89 -17.30 13.33
N ILE A 21 9.81 -16.47 12.83
CA ILE A 21 9.90 -16.16 11.38
C ILE A 21 10.19 -17.42 10.56
N ALA A 22 11.14 -18.25 11.01
CA ALA A 22 11.48 -19.50 10.34
C ALA A 22 10.30 -20.49 10.33
N LEU A 23 9.62 -20.67 11.48
CA LEU A 23 8.42 -21.51 11.58
C LEU A 23 7.27 -20.99 10.71
N GLY A 24 7.08 -19.66 10.64
CA GLY A 24 6.07 -19.06 9.77
C GLY A 24 6.34 -19.36 8.30
N LEU A 25 7.58 -19.17 7.84
CA LEU A 25 7.97 -19.49 6.47
C LEU A 25 7.83 -20.98 6.13
N THR A 26 8.26 -21.88 7.02
CA THR A 26 8.12 -23.32 6.79
C THR A 26 6.67 -23.78 6.80
N LEU A 27 5.81 -23.23 7.66
CA LEU A 27 4.38 -23.54 7.67
C LEU A 27 3.66 -23.00 6.41
N VAL A 28 3.95 -21.77 6.00
CA VAL A 28 3.39 -21.17 4.78
C VAL A 28 3.77 -22.02 3.56
N PHE A 29 5.06 -22.34 3.41
CA PHE A 29 5.53 -23.17 2.29
C PHE A 29 5.03 -24.62 2.38
N GLY A 30 4.95 -25.18 3.59
CA GLY A 30 4.53 -26.56 3.82
C GLY A 30 3.03 -26.80 3.67
N THR A 31 2.18 -25.82 3.99
CA THR A 31 0.71 -25.98 3.99
C THR A 31 0.05 -25.43 2.73
N LEU A 32 0.52 -24.30 2.20
CA LEU A 32 -0.11 -23.69 1.01
C LEU A 32 0.36 -24.36 -0.29
N GLY A 33 1.52 -25.03 -0.29
CA GLY A 33 2.11 -25.60 -1.51
C GLY A 33 2.45 -24.55 -2.57
N VAL A 34 2.33 -23.26 -2.23
CA VAL A 34 2.49 -22.11 -3.09
C VAL A 34 3.47 -21.13 -2.46
N VAL A 35 4.44 -20.67 -3.23
CA VAL A 35 5.40 -19.63 -2.82
C VAL A 35 5.07 -18.32 -3.56
N ASN A 36 4.76 -17.26 -2.81
CA ASN A 36 4.47 -15.93 -3.36
C ASN A 36 5.46 -14.87 -2.84
N PHE A 37 6.33 -14.38 -3.72
CA PHE A 37 7.26 -13.28 -3.43
C PHE A 37 6.71 -11.89 -3.80
N ALA A 38 5.56 -11.79 -4.48
CA ALA A 38 4.95 -10.51 -4.86
C ALA A 38 4.33 -9.76 -3.68
N HIS A 39 4.32 -10.35 -2.48
CA HIS A 39 3.63 -9.80 -1.32
C HIS A 39 4.06 -8.36 -1.00
N GLY A 40 5.37 -8.08 -1.05
CA GLY A 40 5.89 -6.73 -0.82
C GLY A 40 5.47 -5.73 -1.90
N ALA A 41 5.43 -6.14 -3.17
CA ALA A 41 4.99 -5.29 -4.26
C ALA A 41 3.48 -4.98 -4.20
N ILE A 42 2.67 -5.96 -3.79
CA ILE A 42 1.22 -5.78 -3.58
C ILE A 42 0.96 -4.84 -2.38
N PHE A 43 1.73 -4.97 -1.30
CA PHE A 43 1.65 -4.05 -0.17
C PHE A 43 2.01 -2.63 -0.57
N MET A 44 3.11 -2.47 -1.31
CA MET A 44 3.53 -1.18 -1.86
C MET A 44 2.42 -0.56 -2.72
N MET A 45 1.82 -1.34 -3.61
CA MET A 45 0.68 -0.90 -4.43
C MET A 45 -0.49 -0.40 -3.58
N GLY A 46 -0.80 -1.07 -2.46
CA GLY A 46 -1.85 -0.63 -1.54
C GLY A 46 -1.56 0.73 -0.91
N ALA A 47 -0.31 0.96 -0.48
CA ALA A 47 0.11 2.25 0.05
C ALA A 47 -0.02 3.37 -1.00
N PHE A 48 0.45 3.11 -2.23
CA PHE A 48 0.33 4.07 -3.33
C PHE A 48 -1.12 4.32 -3.76
N CYS A 49 -1.99 3.31 -3.70
CA CYS A 49 -3.41 3.47 -3.95
C CYS A 49 -4.07 4.42 -2.95
N ALA A 50 -3.73 4.32 -1.66
CA ALA A 50 -4.22 5.25 -0.64
C ALA A 50 -3.74 6.68 -0.91
N VAL A 51 -2.47 6.86 -1.28
CA VAL A 51 -1.92 8.17 -1.67
C VAL A 51 -2.60 8.74 -2.91
N THR A 52 -2.89 7.92 -3.93
CA THR A 52 -3.64 8.38 -5.11
C THR A 52 -5.05 8.83 -4.73
N LEU A 53 -5.75 8.06 -3.90
CA LEU A 53 -7.10 8.40 -3.45
C LEU A 53 -7.11 9.70 -2.63
N GLU A 54 -6.12 9.88 -1.76
CA GLU A 54 -5.93 11.15 -1.03
C GLU A 54 -5.67 12.31 -2.00
N LYS A 55 -4.75 12.15 -2.97
CA LYS A 55 -4.49 13.19 -3.99
C LYS A 55 -5.73 13.54 -4.81
N ILE A 56 -6.59 12.57 -5.11
CA ILE A 56 -7.85 12.80 -5.81
C ILE A 56 -8.83 13.62 -4.94
N LEU A 57 -8.91 13.33 -3.64
CA LEU A 57 -9.76 14.06 -2.70
C LEU A 57 -9.23 15.48 -2.41
N THR A 58 -7.91 15.67 -2.44
CA THR A 58 -7.26 16.96 -2.16
C THR A 58 -6.96 17.75 -3.43
N LEU A 59 -7.51 17.36 -4.59
CA LEU A 59 -7.26 18.03 -5.87
C LEU A 59 -7.72 19.50 -5.80
N SER A 60 -6.76 20.43 -5.83
CA SER A 60 -6.99 21.87 -5.67
C SER A 60 -7.06 22.61 -6.99
N VAL A 61 -8.00 23.56 -7.07
CA VAL A 61 -8.13 24.49 -8.19
C VAL A 61 -7.76 25.88 -7.69
N ARG A 62 -7.07 26.65 -8.53
CA ARG A 62 -6.80 28.06 -8.28
C ARG A 62 -8.08 28.86 -8.54
N VAL A 63 -8.75 29.30 -7.48
CA VAL A 63 -9.93 30.19 -7.55
C VAL A 63 -9.46 31.63 -7.35
N LYS A 64 -9.91 32.59 -8.17
CA LYS A 64 -9.59 34.01 -7.96
C LYS A 64 -10.17 34.49 -6.62
N ASP A 65 -9.35 35.14 -5.81
CA ASP A 65 -9.71 35.68 -4.50
C ASP A 65 -10.38 37.06 -4.70
N GLU A 66 -11.70 37.12 -4.54
CA GLU A 66 -12.47 38.38 -4.70
C GLU A 66 -12.23 39.40 -3.56
N SER A 67 -11.44 39.04 -2.54
CA SER A 67 -11.09 39.93 -1.42
C SER A 67 -10.00 40.97 -1.75
N VAL A 68 -9.25 40.79 -2.83
CA VAL A 68 -8.22 41.75 -3.32
C VAL A 68 -8.71 42.38 -4.63
N THR A 69 -9.34 43.55 -4.54
CA THR A 69 -9.89 44.27 -5.70
C THR A 69 -8.83 44.96 -6.59
N PHE A 70 -7.55 44.99 -6.16
CA PHE A 70 -6.47 45.71 -6.85
C PHE A 70 -5.55 44.84 -7.72
N PHE A 71 -5.47 43.53 -7.47
CA PHE A 71 -4.62 42.59 -8.23
C PHE A 71 -5.30 41.23 -8.31
N ASP A 72 -5.19 40.55 -9.46
CA ASP A 72 -5.68 39.19 -9.65
C ASP A 72 -4.96 38.20 -8.71
N ALA A 73 -5.47 38.03 -7.50
CA ALA A 73 -4.99 37.04 -6.53
C ALA A 73 -5.71 35.71 -6.77
N TYR A 74 -4.98 34.59 -6.72
CA TYR A 74 -5.54 33.25 -6.87
C TYR A 74 -5.28 32.47 -5.59
N LYS A 75 -6.34 31.96 -4.96
CA LYS A 75 -6.28 31.07 -3.79
C LYS A 75 -6.48 29.64 -4.25
N GLU A 76 -5.60 28.73 -3.85
CA GLU A 76 -5.77 27.31 -4.13
C GLU A 76 -6.81 26.75 -3.15
N THR A 77 -8.02 26.49 -3.64
CA THR A 77 -9.07 25.82 -2.85
C THR A 77 -9.36 24.44 -3.45
N PRO A 78 -9.42 23.38 -2.64
CA PRO A 78 -9.80 22.04 -3.07
C PRO A 78 -11.16 22.01 -3.79
N TYR A 79 -11.30 21.17 -4.82
CA TYR A 79 -12.55 21.05 -5.60
C TYR A 79 -13.77 20.74 -4.72
N LEU A 80 -13.55 19.96 -3.66
CA LEU A 80 -14.57 19.62 -2.66
C LEU A 80 -15.03 20.84 -1.86
N GLU A 81 -14.15 21.80 -1.55
CA GLU A 81 -14.51 23.04 -0.84
C GLU A 81 -15.32 23.99 -1.74
N VAL A 82 -15.03 24.03 -3.04
CA VAL A 82 -15.76 24.84 -4.02
C VAL A 82 -17.19 24.30 -4.25
N TRP A 83 -17.39 22.98 -4.25
CA TRP A 83 -18.68 22.37 -4.54
C TRP A 83 -19.55 22.11 -3.29
N PHE A 84 -18.94 21.83 -2.13
CA PHE A 84 -19.65 21.46 -0.90
C PHE A 84 -19.47 22.45 0.28
N GLY A 85 -18.72 23.55 0.10
CA GLY A 85 -18.49 24.55 1.15
C GLY A 85 -17.87 23.92 2.42
N ASP A 86 -18.45 24.20 3.59
CA ASP A 86 -17.98 23.69 4.90
C ASP A 86 -17.93 22.15 4.99
N THR A 87 -18.81 21.45 4.25
CA THR A 87 -18.78 19.97 4.22
C THR A 87 -17.58 19.46 3.42
N GLY A 88 -17.13 20.22 2.41
CA GLY A 88 -15.93 19.94 1.64
C GLY A 88 -14.67 20.02 2.49
N SER A 89 -14.52 21.09 3.28
CA SER A 89 -13.38 21.29 4.19
C SER A 89 -13.32 20.22 5.29
N ALA A 90 -14.47 19.73 5.77
CA ALA A 90 -14.52 18.59 6.69
C ALA A 90 -14.02 17.28 6.05
N ILE A 91 -14.39 17.00 4.79
CA ILE A 91 -13.94 15.82 4.05
C ILE A 91 -12.42 15.87 3.79
N ILE A 92 -11.87 17.05 3.52
CA ILE A 92 -10.42 17.24 3.28
C ILE A 92 -9.61 17.02 4.55
N ASN A 93 -10.08 17.51 5.70
CA ASN A 93 -9.43 17.25 6.99
C ASN A 93 -9.41 15.76 7.34
N TRP A 94 -10.43 15.02 6.92
CA TRP A 94 -10.53 13.56 7.09
C TRP A 94 -10.04 12.75 5.88
N SER A 95 -9.36 13.39 4.93
CA SER A 95 -8.95 12.77 3.67
C SER A 95 -8.03 11.56 3.87
N VAL A 96 -7.07 11.64 4.79
CA VAL A 96 -6.09 10.58 5.09
C VAL A 96 -6.75 9.30 5.63
N PRO A 97 -7.56 9.32 6.72
CA PRO A 97 -8.23 8.10 7.18
C PRO A 97 -9.27 7.59 6.17
N LEU A 98 -9.93 8.49 5.44
CA LEU A 98 -10.93 8.12 4.43
C LEU A 98 -10.29 7.42 3.22
N SER A 99 -9.13 7.88 2.77
CA SER A 99 -8.40 7.30 1.64
C SER A 99 -7.89 5.89 1.96
N ILE A 100 -7.45 5.63 3.20
CA ILE A 100 -7.06 4.28 3.64
C ILE A 100 -8.26 3.32 3.61
N ILE A 101 -9.41 3.76 4.11
CA ILE A 101 -10.64 2.93 4.11
C ILE A 101 -11.09 2.65 2.67
N LEU A 102 -11.05 3.65 1.79
CA LEU A 102 -11.38 3.51 0.38
C LEU A 102 -10.35 2.67 -0.40
N ALA A 103 -9.09 2.60 0.05
CA ALA A 103 -8.07 1.78 -0.59
C ALA A 103 -8.32 0.27 -0.40
N ILE A 104 -8.96 -0.14 0.71
CA ILE A 104 -9.26 -1.55 1.00
C ILE A 104 -10.10 -2.22 -0.10
N PRO A 105 -11.31 -1.71 -0.48
CA PRO A 105 -12.11 -2.33 -1.53
C PRO A 105 -11.41 -2.30 -2.89
N VAL A 106 -10.64 -1.25 -3.19
CA VAL A 106 -9.87 -1.16 -4.44
C VAL A 106 -8.79 -2.24 -4.49
N MET A 107 -8.02 -2.40 -3.42
CA MET A 107 -7.01 -3.45 -3.32
C MET A 107 -7.61 -4.86 -3.32
N LEU A 108 -8.79 -5.03 -2.73
CA LEU A 108 -9.52 -6.30 -2.79
C LEU A 108 -9.88 -6.66 -4.23
N LEU A 109 -10.38 -5.69 -5.01
CA LEU A 109 -10.67 -5.90 -6.43
C LEU A 109 -9.41 -6.26 -7.22
N ILE A 110 -8.31 -5.52 -7.01
CA ILE A 110 -7.03 -5.79 -7.66
C ILE A 110 -6.54 -7.21 -7.32
N GLY A 111 -6.59 -7.60 -6.05
CA GLY A 111 -6.21 -8.94 -5.59
C GLY A 111 -7.03 -10.04 -6.26
N ILE A 112 -8.36 -9.88 -6.37
CA ILE A 112 -9.22 -10.84 -7.07
C ILE A 112 -8.86 -10.95 -8.56
N VAL A 113 -8.59 -9.82 -9.22
CA VAL A 113 -8.19 -9.80 -10.62
C VAL A 113 -6.85 -10.53 -10.80
N MET A 114 -5.86 -10.24 -9.96
CA MET A 114 -4.55 -10.91 -9.99
C MET A 114 -4.67 -12.43 -9.73
N GLU A 115 -5.48 -12.82 -8.75
CA GLU A 115 -5.70 -14.23 -8.40
C GLU A 115 -6.31 -15.00 -9.58
N ARG A 116 -7.33 -14.42 -10.23
CA ARG A 116 -8.01 -15.06 -11.36
C ARG A 116 -7.17 -15.11 -12.63
N SER A 117 -6.34 -14.11 -12.89
CA SER A 117 -5.61 -13.97 -14.15
C SER A 117 -4.28 -14.71 -14.16
N LEU A 118 -3.42 -14.49 -13.15
CA LEU A 118 -2.10 -15.10 -13.10
C LEU A 118 -2.04 -16.29 -12.15
N ILE A 119 -2.35 -16.06 -10.88
CA ILE A 119 -1.93 -16.96 -9.80
C ILE A 119 -2.58 -18.35 -9.95
N ARG A 120 -3.88 -18.39 -10.28
CA ARG A 120 -4.61 -19.65 -10.52
C ARG A 120 -3.98 -20.54 -11.60
N TYR A 121 -3.32 -19.96 -12.61
CA TYR A 121 -2.72 -20.72 -13.70
C TYR A 121 -1.44 -21.47 -13.26
N PHE A 122 -0.72 -20.94 -12.28
CA PHE A 122 0.58 -21.45 -11.85
C PHE A 122 0.53 -22.34 -10.60
N TYR A 123 -0.61 -22.44 -9.91
CA TYR A 123 -0.76 -23.34 -8.74
C TYR A 123 -0.47 -24.81 -9.03
N LYS A 124 -0.72 -25.28 -10.26
CA LYS A 124 -0.47 -26.68 -10.64
C LYS A 124 0.97 -26.96 -11.10
N ARG A 125 1.85 -25.94 -11.10
CA ARG A 125 3.23 -26.02 -11.60
C ARG A 125 4.23 -26.22 -10.45
N PRO A 126 5.46 -26.69 -10.74
CA PRO A 126 6.52 -26.83 -9.74
C PRO A 126 6.79 -25.52 -8.98
N HIS A 127 7.30 -25.63 -7.75
CA HIS A 127 7.55 -24.47 -6.88
C HIS A 127 8.48 -23.41 -7.51
N ALA A 128 9.46 -23.82 -8.31
CA ALA A 128 10.35 -22.88 -9.01
C ALA A 128 9.59 -21.95 -9.98
N ASP A 129 8.59 -22.46 -10.69
CA ASP A 129 7.79 -21.69 -11.64
C ASP A 129 6.92 -20.64 -10.92
N GLN A 130 6.38 -21.01 -9.75
CA GLN A 130 5.59 -20.10 -8.91
C GLN A 130 6.45 -18.94 -8.39
N ILE A 131 7.68 -19.24 -7.96
CA ILE A 131 8.66 -18.25 -7.51
C ILE A 131 9.00 -17.30 -8.65
N LEU A 132 9.33 -17.84 -9.83
CA LEU A 132 9.70 -17.04 -10.99
C LEU A 132 8.58 -16.07 -11.40
N VAL A 133 7.34 -16.55 -11.44
CA VAL A 133 6.18 -15.74 -11.82
C VAL A 133 5.87 -14.68 -10.76
N THR A 134 5.89 -15.04 -9.48
CA THR A 134 5.58 -14.09 -8.41
C THR A 134 6.67 -13.03 -8.26
N PHE A 135 7.95 -13.40 -8.47
CA PHE A 135 9.04 -12.44 -8.54
C PHE A 135 8.96 -11.54 -9.78
N GLY A 136 8.68 -12.10 -10.95
CA GLY A 136 8.46 -11.34 -12.18
C GLY A 136 7.30 -10.36 -12.05
N LEU A 137 6.19 -10.80 -11.45
CA LEU A 137 5.03 -9.96 -11.14
C LEU A 137 5.40 -8.84 -10.16
N ALA A 138 6.21 -9.14 -9.14
CA ALA A 138 6.70 -8.14 -8.20
C ALA A 138 7.47 -7.03 -8.93
N ILE A 139 8.39 -7.39 -9.82
CA ILE A 139 9.17 -6.44 -10.63
C ILE A 139 8.25 -5.61 -11.52
N VAL A 140 7.32 -6.24 -12.24
CA VAL A 140 6.38 -5.53 -13.11
C VAL A 140 5.57 -4.53 -12.30
N MET A 141 5.05 -4.92 -11.14
CA MET A 141 4.27 -4.01 -10.29
C MET A 141 5.12 -2.89 -9.70
N GLN A 142 6.36 -3.18 -9.28
CA GLN A 142 7.28 -2.16 -8.80
C GLN A 142 7.61 -1.14 -9.89
N GLU A 143 7.92 -1.60 -11.10
CA GLU A 143 8.25 -0.72 -12.21
C GLU A 143 7.03 0.10 -12.67
N LEU A 144 5.84 -0.49 -12.61
CA LEU A 144 4.59 0.20 -12.92
C LEU A 144 4.31 1.31 -11.90
N ILE A 145 4.49 1.04 -10.60
CA ILE A 145 4.38 2.06 -9.55
C ILE A 145 5.42 3.17 -9.77
N LYS A 146 6.67 2.79 -10.03
CA LYS A 146 7.75 3.75 -10.31
C LYS A 146 7.43 4.63 -11.52
N ALA A 147 6.85 4.07 -12.58
CA ALA A 147 6.44 4.83 -13.75
C ALA A 147 5.36 5.89 -13.46
N PHE A 148 4.47 5.65 -12.49
CA PHE A 148 3.43 6.61 -12.11
C PHE A 148 3.88 7.63 -11.06
N PHE A 149 4.79 7.25 -10.16
CA PHE A 149 5.13 8.06 -8.97
C PHE A 149 6.56 8.62 -8.96
N GLY A 150 7.46 8.12 -9.81
CA GLY A 150 8.88 8.48 -9.84
C GLY A 150 9.75 7.52 -9.04
#